data_AF-A0A4V1PQG2-F1
#
_entry.id   AF-A0A4V1PQG2-F1
#
_cell.length_a   1.000
_cell.length_b   1.000
_cell.length_c   1.000
_cell.angle_alpha   90.00
_cell.angle_beta   90.00
_cell.angle_gamma   90.00
#
_symmetry.space_group_name_H-M   'P 1'
#
loop_
_entity.id
_entity.type
_entity.pdbx_description
1 polymer ?
#
loop_
_entity_poly.entity_id
_entity_poly.type
_entity_poly.pdbx_seq_one_letter_code
_entity_poly.pdbx_strand_id
1 'polypeptide(L)'
;MMKAHTIISVINTLSIRYKYDCDDLYLALKKCVSRPIPEAFEKFPRIEQDSDFFDKISEAVRVYKTFDERDHILVKQCLMNFRSLDKRSNIKLEKVFKDSSIL
;
A
#
# COMPACT_ATOMS: atom_id res chain seq x y z
N MET A 1 8.53 2.25 -12.22
CA MET A 1 8.73 1.03 -11.39
C MET A 1 8.89 1.28 -9.90
N MET A 2 9.61 2.31 -9.42
CA MET A 2 9.77 2.55 -7.97
C MET A 2 8.48 2.98 -7.24
N LYS A 3 7.56 3.67 -7.94
CA LYS A 3 6.38 4.31 -7.35
C LYS A 3 5.36 3.31 -6.77
N ALA A 4 4.92 2.34 -7.59
CA ALA A 4 4.01 1.29 -7.15
C ALA A 4 4.59 0.46 -6.00
N HIS A 5 5.90 0.22 -6.02
CA HIS A 5 6.60 -0.52 -4.96
C HIS A 5 6.50 0.19 -3.60
N THR A 6 6.67 1.51 -3.54
CA THR A 6 6.53 2.26 -2.28
C THR A 6 5.14 2.11 -1.67
N ILE A 7 4.09 2.29 -2.47
CA ILE A 7 2.69 2.13 -2.02
C ILE A 7 2.45 0.72 -1.49
N ILE A 8 2.83 -0.29 -2.27
CA ILE A 8 2.64 -1.69 -1.92
C ILE A 8 3.42 -2.08 -0.67
N SER A 9 4.65 -1.58 -0.52
CA SER A 9 5.48 -1.83 0.66
C SER A 9 4.80 -1.29 1.93
N VAL A 10 4.32 -0.06 1.90
CA VAL A 10 3.61 0.55 3.04
C VAL A 10 2.34 -0.21 3.39
N ILE A 11 1.51 -0.55 2.39
CA ILE A 11 0.28 -1.33 2.61
C ILE A 11 0.59 -2.70 3.20
N ASN A 12 1.59 -3.40 2.68
CA ASN A 12 2.00 -4.71 3.18
C ASN A 12 2.50 -4.62 4.64
N THR A 13 3.33 -3.62 4.95
CA THR A 13 3.80 -3.39 6.33
C THR A 13 2.63 -3.19 7.29
N LEU A 14 1.66 -2.34 6.93
CA LEU A 14 0.49 -2.08 7.77
C LEU A 14 -0.43 -3.29 7.87
N SER A 15 -0.64 -4.01 6.77
CA SER A 15 -1.44 -5.23 6.75
C SER A 15 -0.83 -6.29 7.67
N ILE A 16 0.49 -6.50 7.62
CA ILE A 16 1.19 -7.47 8.47
C ILE A 16 1.17 -7.03 9.94
N ARG A 17 1.52 -5.76 10.23
CA ARG A 17 1.60 -5.25 11.61
C ARG A 17 0.24 -5.27 12.31
N TYR A 18 -0.82 -4.86 11.60
CA TYR A 18 -2.14 -4.63 12.21
C TYR A 18 -3.24 -5.61 11.77
N LYS A 19 -2.93 -6.58 10.90
CA LYS A 19 -3.83 -7.63 10.40
C LYS A 19 -5.10 -7.09 9.72
N TYR A 20 -4.96 -6.04 8.91
CA TYR A 20 -6.04 -5.48 8.09
C TYR A 20 -5.97 -5.92 6.63
N ASP A 21 -7.12 -5.88 5.95
CA ASP A 21 -7.22 -6.13 4.50
C ASP A 21 -6.47 -5.03 3.73
N CYS A 22 -5.69 -5.46 2.73
CA CYS A 22 -4.87 -4.56 1.93
C CYS A 22 -5.70 -3.56 1.12
N ASP A 23 -6.92 -3.91 0.70
CA ASP A 23 -7.77 -3.00 -0.08
C ASP A 23 -8.34 -1.89 0.81
N ASP A 24 -8.71 -2.22 2.05
CA ASP A 24 -9.18 -1.23 3.01
C ASP A 24 -8.07 -0.22 3.35
N LEU A 25 -6.85 -0.71 3.58
CA LEU A 25 -5.67 0.13 3.81
C LEU A 25 -5.31 0.96 2.57
N TYR A 26 -5.41 0.39 1.38
CA TYR A 26 -5.20 1.13 0.14
C TYR A 26 -6.24 2.23 -0.07
N LEU A 27 -7.51 1.95 0.25
CA LEU A 27 -8.58 2.92 0.18
C LEU A 27 -8.36 4.07 1.19
N ALA A 28 -7.91 3.76 2.40
CA ALA A 28 -7.53 4.75 3.40
C ALA A 28 -6.37 5.65 2.90
N LEU A 29 -5.33 5.03 2.33
CA LEU A 29 -4.22 5.75 1.73
C LEU A 29 -4.66 6.67 0.59
N LYS A 30 -5.56 6.20 -0.29
CA LYS A 30 -6.14 7.02 -1.36
C LYS A 30 -6.89 8.23 -0.79
N LYS A 31 -7.63 8.08 0.31
CA LYS A 31 -8.36 9.18 0.95
C LYS A 31 -7.41 10.26 1.48
N CYS A 32 -6.21 9.89 1.92
CA CYS A 32 -5.18 10.82 2.40
C CYS A 32 -4.72 11.83 1.33
N VAL A 33 -5.02 11.61 0.05
CA VAL A 33 -4.76 12.60 -1.01
C VAL A 33 -5.59 13.87 -0.79
N SER A 34 -6.80 13.70 -0.22
CA SER A 34 -7.82 14.73 -0.08
C SER A 34 -8.22 15.02 1.37
N ARG A 35 -7.67 14.28 2.34
CA ARG A 35 -8.02 14.36 3.76
C ARG A 35 -6.76 14.22 4.62
N PRO A 36 -6.74 14.78 5.84
CA PRO A 36 -5.69 14.49 6.81
C PRO A 36 -5.54 12.99 7.07
N ILE A 37 -4.30 12.55 7.29
CA ILE A 37 -3.97 11.14 7.57
C ILE A 37 -4.81 10.57 8.74
N PRO A 38 -4.98 11.27 9.88
CA PRO A 38 -5.73 10.71 11.00
C PRO A 38 -7.19 10.41 10.66
N GLU A 39 -7.85 11.31 9.92
CA GLU A 39 -9.23 11.14 9.49
C GLU A 39 -9.37 10.02 8.46
N ALA A 40 -8.41 9.88 7.55
CA ALA A 40 -8.43 8.83 6.55
C ALA A 40 -8.31 7.42 7.17
N PHE A 41 -7.63 7.33 8.33
CA PHE A 41 -7.41 6.09 9.08
C PHE A 41 -8.30 5.94 10.33
N GLU A 42 -9.28 6.81 10.56
CA GLU A 42 -10.15 6.78 11.75
C GLU A 42 -10.88 5.44 11.95
N LYS A 43 -11.18 4.75 10.84
CA LYS A 43 -11.88 3.44 10.84
C LYS A 43 -10.98 2.26 11.26
N PHE A 44 -9.69 2.51 11.49
CA PHE A 44 -8.70 1.51 11.83
C PHE A 44 -8.13 1.77 13.24
N PRO A 45 -8.93 1.59 14.30
CA PRO A 45 -8.57 1.99 15.66
C PRO A 45 -7.36 1.22 16.23
N ARG A 46 -6.97 0.09 15.62
CA ARG A 46 -5.78 -0.67 16.03
C ARG A 46 -4.48 -0.12 15.44
N ILE A 47 -4.56 0.79 14.46
CA ILE A 47 -3.37 1.39 13.85
C ILE A 47 -2.87 2.48 14.79
N GLU A 48 -1.71 2.21 15.36
CA GLU A 48 -0.94 3.20 16.09
C GLU A 48 -0.37 4.21 15.10
N GLN A 49 -0.82 5.46 15.20
CA GLN A 49 -0.39 6.56 14.34
C GLN A 49 0.81 7.28 14.98
N ASP A 50 1.92 6.56 15.10
CA ASP A 50 3.21 7.09 15.59
C ASP A 50 3.95 7.89 14.49
N SER A 51 5.11 8.47 14.81
CA SER A 51 5.88 9.24 13.84
C SER A 51 6.31 8.42 12.61
N ASP A 52 6.68 7.14 12.81
CA ASP A 52 7.07 6.23 11.72
C ASP A 52 5.89 5.95 10.78
N PHE A 53 4.68 5.78 11.34
CA PHE A 53 3.44 5.67 10.57
C PHE A 53 3.21 6.91 9.71
N PHE A 54 3.28 8.11 10.30
CA PHE A 54 3.06 9.35 9.56
C PHE A 54 4.08 9.55 8.43
N ASP A 55 5.35 9.23 8.67
CA ASP A 55 6.40 9.35 7.66
C ASP A 55 6.15 8.41 6.48
N LYS A 56 5.86 7.13 6.74
CA LYS A 56 5.54 6.13 5.70
C LYS A 56 4.30 6.50 4.90
N ILE A 57 3.22 6.90 5.56
CA ILE A 57 1.99 7.30 4.87
C ILE A 57 2.23 8.57 4.06
N SER A 58 2.94 9.56 4.59
CA SER A 58 3.22 10.81 3.88
C SER A 58 4.05 10.57 2.63
N GLU A 59 5.05 9.70 2.71
CA GLU A 59 5.82 9.26 1.54
C GLU A 59 4.93 8.59 0.51
N ALA A 60 4.11 7.63 0.94
CA ALA A 60 3.19 6.91 0.07
C ALA A 60 2.18 7.86 -0.60
N VAL A 61 1.60 8.82 0.13
CA VAL A 61 0.68 9.81 -0.44
C VAL A 61 1.36 10.70 -1.47
N ARG A 62 2.59 11.15 -1.19
CA ARG A 62 3.39 11.94 -2.14
C ARG A 62 3.63 11.16 -3.43
N VAL A 63 3.98 9.89 -3.31
CA VAL A 63 4.19 9.01 -4.46
C VAL A 63 2.88 8.77 -5.23
N TYR A 64 1.79 8.50 -4.52
CA TYR A 64 0.47 8.27 -5.11
C TYR A 64 -0.02 9.44 -5.97
N LYS A 65 0.21 10.68 -5.51
CA LYS A 65 -0.13 11.90 -6.27
C LYS A 65 0.59 12.01 -7.62
N THR A 66 1.65 11.25 -7.83
CA THR A 66 2.43 11.23 -9.08
C THR A 66 2.15 10.01 -9.96
N PHE A 67 1.17 9.19 -9.61
CA PHE A 67 0.83 7.99 -10.37
C PHE A 67 0.28 8.33 -11.75
N ASP A 68 0.69 7.55 -12.75
CA ASP A 68 -0.02 7.45 -14.02
C ASP A 68 -1.01 6.27 -14.00
N GLU A 69 -1.76 6.10 -15.09
CA GLU A 69 -2.74 5.01 -15.21
C GLU A 69 -2.10 3.61 -15.10
N ARG A 70 -0.84 3.45 -15.56
CA ARG A 70 -0.11 2.19 -15.46
C ARG A 70 0.26 1.87 -14.02
N ASP A 71 0.71 2.86 -13.24
CA ASP A 71 0.99 2.71 -11.82
C ASP A 71 -0.28 2.28 -11.05
N HIS A 72 -1.44 2.86 -11.37
CA HIS A 72 -2.72 2.47 -10.76
C HIS A 72 -3.13 1.02 -11.08
N ILE A 73 -2.94 0.59 -12.33
CA ILE A 73 -3.22 -0.80 -12.75
C ILE A 73 -2.30 -1.77 -12.02
N LEU A 74 -0.99 -1.48 -11.96
CA LEU A 74 -0.02 -2.34 -11.31
C LEU A 74 -0.31 -2.51 -9.81
N VAL A 75 -0.62 -1.43 -9.10
CA VAL A 75 -0.99 -1.53 -7.68
C VAL A 75 -2.24 -2.38 -7.48
N LYS A 76 -3.28 -2.21 -8.31
CA LYS A 76 -4.49 -3.06 -8.24
C LYS A 76 -4.17 -4.54 -8.46
N GLN A 77 -3.36 -4.86 -9.47
CA GLN A 77 -2.93 -6.24 -9.74
C GLN A 77 -2.17 -6.84 -8.55
N CYS A 78 -1.26 -6.06 -7.94
CA CYS A 78 -0.55 -6.50 -6.74
C CYS A 78 -1.50 -6.74 -5.56
N LEU A 79 -2.44 -5.82 -5.29
CA LEU A 79 -3.43 -5.94 -4.21
C LEU A 79 -4.31 -7.20 -4.34
N MET A 80 -4.75 -7.55 -5.54
CA MET A 80 -5.47 -8.80 -5.78
C MET A 80 -4.65 -10.03 -5.38
N ASN A 81 -3.33 -9.99 -5.58
CA ASN A 81 -2.45 -11.07 -5.16
C ASN A 81 -2.28 -11.11 -3.62
N PHE A 82 -2.25 -9.97 -2.94
CA PHE A 82 -2.17 -9.91 -1.47
C PHE A 82 -3.31 -10.64 -0.75
N ARG A 83 -4.53 -10.54 -1.27
CA ARG A 83 -5.70 -11.22 -0.69
C ARG A 83 -5.61 -12.74 -0.68
N SER A 84 -4.78 -13.32 -1.54
CA SER A 84 -4.63 -14.77 -1.69
C SER A 84 -3.53 -15.39 -0.83
N LEU A 85 -2.87 -14.61 0.03
CA LEU A 85 -1.50 -14.87 0.44
C LEU A 85 -1.28 -14.85 1.97
N ASP A 86 -1.56 -15.97 2.63
CA ASP A 86 -1.18 -16.26 4.03
C ASP A 86 0.35 -16.52 4.15
N LYS A 87 1.02 -15.75 5.01
CA LYS A 87 2.44 -15.78 5.51
C LYS A 87 3.64 -16.11 4.58
N ARG A 88 3.50 -16.75 3.41
CA ARG A 88 4.59 -17.13 2.47
C ARG A 88 4.86 -16.07 1.37
N SER A 89 4.41 -14.84 1.60
CA SER A 89 3.90 -13.96 0.55
C SER A 89 4.92 -12.97 -0.03
N ASN A 90 5.97 -12.60 0.72
CA ASN A 90 6.98 -11.65 0.24
C ASN A 90 7.76 -12.17 -0.99
N ILE A 91 8.02 -13.48 -1.08
CA ILE A 91 8.74 -14.09 -2.22
C ILE A 91 7.91 -14.06 -3.52
N LYS A 92 6.59 -14.27 -3.43
CA LYS A 92 5.69 -14.18 -4.59
C LYS A 92 5.50 -12.75 -5.07
N LEU A 93 5.52 -11.77 -4.16
CA LEU A 93 5.49 -10.35 -4.49
C LEU A 93 6.73 -9.90 -5.24
N GLU A 94 7.92 -10.26 -4.75
CA GLU A 94 9.16 -9.99 -5.50
C GLU A 94 9.13 -10.60 -6.90
N LYS A 95 8.52 -11.78 -7.06
CA LYS A 95 8.36 -12.42 -8.36
C LYS A 95 7.40 -11.64 -9.27
N VAL A 96 6.23 -11.20 -8.79
CA VAL A 96 5.31 -10.34 -9.56
C VAL A 96 5.98 -9.03 -9.97
N PHE A 97 6.75 -8.41 -9.07
CA PHE A 97 7.51 -7.20 -9.41
C PHE A 97 8.59 -7.47 -10.47
N LYS A 98 9.34 -8.58 -10.35
CA LYS A 98 10.37 -8.98 -11.33
C LYS A 98 9.76 -9.32 -12.69
N ASP A 99 8.66 -10.07 -12.72
CA ASP A 99 7.98 -10.47 -13.96
C ASP A 99 7.31 -9.26 -14.64
N SER A 100 6.82 -8.30 -13.86
CA SER A 100 6.32 -7.01 -14.38
C SER A 100 7.44 -6.08 -14.86
N SER A 101 8.71 -6.42 -14.60
CA SER A 101 9.90 -5.68 -15.04
C SER A 101 10.42 -6.10 -16.42
N ILE A 102 9.71 -7.00 -17.12
CA ILE A 102 10.14 -7.61 -18.39
C ILE A 102 9.44 -7.01 -19.63
N LEU A 103 8.67 -5.91 -19.51
CA LEU A 103 8.11 -5.18 -20.66
C LEU A 103 8.42 -3.68 -20.62
#